data_AF-A0A497D128-F1
#
_entry.id   AF-A0A497D128-F1
#
_cell.length_a   1.000
_cell.length_b   1.000
_cell.length_c   1.000
_cell.angle_alpha   90.00
_cell.angle_beta   90.00
_cell.angle_gamma   90.00
#
_symmetry.space_group_name_H-M   'P 1'
#
loop_
_entity.id
_entity.type
_entity.pdbx_description
1 polymer ?
#
loop_
_entity_poly.entity_id
_entity_poly.type
_entity_poly.pdbx_seq_one_letter_code
_entity_poly.pdbx_strand_id
1 'polypeptide(L)'
;MIYLWNHNRRYNAFAPYFKELFGERVQKISVDAGFTCPNRDGTKGRGGCTYCNNNAFNPSYCHPEKPLEQQIKEGIAFHQVRYRRANKYLVYFQPYSNTYAPLERLKELYTTALKQPGVIGLVIGTRPDCVDREKLHYLGELAKEHYITIEYGLESIYDTTLERINRQHTYEESVQAIRLSKEYGLHVGAHFIFGLPGESREMMM
;
A
#
# COMPACT_ATOMS: atom_id res chain seq x y z
N MET A 1 -25.08 20.30 -2.97
CA MET A 1 -24.12 20.08 -4.06
C MET A 1 -23.79 18.59 -4.09
N ILE A 2 -23.91 17.95 -5.25
CA ILE A 2 -23.46 16.57 -5.49
C ILE A 2 -22.11 16.69 -6.18
N TYR A 3 -21.08 16.02 -5.65
CA TYR A 3 -19.73 16.01 -6.22
C TYR A 3 -19.60 14.93 -7.32
N LEU A 4 -18.47 14.89 -8.03
CA LEU A 4 -18.19 13.95 -9.13
C LEU A 4 -18.33 12.47 -8.76
N TRP A 5 -18.19 12.12 -7.48
CA TRP A 5 -18.36 10.77 -6.93
C TRP A 5 -19.80 10.50 -6.42
N ASN A 6 -20.78 11.21 -6.98
CA ASN A 6 -22.22 10.99 -6.81
C ASN A 6 -22.74 10.99 -5.35
N HIS A 7 -22.11 11.74 -4.46
CA HIS A 7 -22.62 11.98 -3.10
C HIS A 7 -22.23 13.37 -2.57
N ASN A 8 -22.80 13.76 -1.42
CA ASN A 8 -22.66 15.12 -0.85
C ASN A 8 -21.43 15.35 0.04
N ARG A 9 -20.66 14.32 0.41
CA ARG A 9 -19.40 14.49 1.16
C ARG A 9 -18.32 15.09 0.26
N ARG A 10 -17.43 15.90 0.85
CA ARG A 10 -16.32 16.61 0.17
C ARG A 10 -15.17 15.72 -0.30
N TYR A 11 -15.23 14.41 -0.01
CA TYR A 11 -14.22 13.43 -0.39
C TYR A 11 -14.91 12.15 -0.85
N ASN A 12 -14.40 11.49 -1.88
CA ASN A 12 -14.91 10.19 -2.31
C ASN A 12 -14.59 9.13 -1.25
N ALA A 13 -15.61 8.67 -0.54
CA ALA A 13 -15.41 7.68 0.51
C ALA A 13 -15.11 6.30 -0.09
N PHE A 14 -14.06 5.66 0.43
CA PHE A 14 -13.51 4.42 -0.13
C PHE A 14 -14.51 3.24 -0.14
N ALA A 15 -15.35 3.12 0.90
CA ALA A 15 -16.35 2.05 0.96
C ALA A 15 -17.48 2.22 -0.08
N PRO A 16 -18.11 3.41 -0.23
CA PRO A 16 -19.00 3.69 -1.36
C PRO A 16 -18.37 3.46 -2.74
N TYR A 17 -17.14 3.94 -2.95
CA TYR A 17 -16.41 3.74 -4.22
C TYR A 17 -16.34 2.25 -4.62
N PHE A 18 -15.93 1.37 -3.71
CA PHE A 18 -15.88 -0.05 -4.01
C PHE A 18 -17.24 -0.72 -4.15
N LYS A 19 -18.26 -0.24 -3.43
CA LYS A 19 -19.62 -0.73 -3.58
C LYS A 19 -20.16 -0.41 -4.98
N GLU A 20 -19.84 0.76 -5.51
CA GLU A 20 -20.19 1.14 -6.89
C GLU A 20 -19.43 0.28 -7.91
N LEU A 21 -18.12 0.10 -7.72
CA LEU A 21 -17.29 -0.65 -8.66
C LEU A 21 -17.56 -2.17 -8.67
N PHE A 22 -17.84 -2.77 -7.51
CA PHE A 22 -17.95 -4.23 -7.36
C PHE A 22 -19.32 -4.73 -6.91
N GLY A 23 -20.31 -3.83 -6.71
CA GLY A 23 -21.66 -4.16 -6.27
C GLY A 23 -21.79 -4.53 -4.79
N GLU A 24 -20.68 -4.71 -4.07
CA GLU A 24 -20.66 -5.09 -2.66
C GLU A 24 -19.46 -4.50 -1.91
N ARG A 25 -19.39 -4.75 -0.61
CA ARG A 25 -18.26 -4.32 0.21
C ARG A 25 -17.02 -5.12 -0.16
N VAL A 26 -15.93 -4.41 -0.43
CA VAL A 26 -14.58 -4.98 -0.52
C VAL A 26 -13.84 -4.76 0.80
N GLN A 27 -13.22 -5.80 1.33
CA GLN A 27 -12.47 -5.74 2.60
C GLN A 27 -10.97 -5.93 2.35
N LYS A 28 -10.15 -4.98 2.83
CA LYS A 28 -8.68 -5.15 2.84
C LYS A 28 -8.29 -6.16 3.92
N ILE A 29 -7.38 -7.07 3.58
CA ILE A 29 -6.79 -8.09 4.46
C ILE A 29 -5.29 -7.83 4.53
N SER A 30 -4.78 -7.35 5.66
CA SER A 30 -3.34 -7.08 5.81
C SER A 30 -2.54 -8.38 5.83
N VAL A 31 -1.33 -8.36 5.27
CA VAL A 31 -0.37 -9.46 5.31
C VAL A 31 1.03 -8.92 5.55
N ASP A 32 1.86 -9.70 6.24
CA ASP A 32 3.29 -9.45 6.39
C ASP A 32 4.08 -10.54 5.65
N ALA A 33 4.72 -10.15 4.54
CA ALA A 33 5.51 -11.06 3.72
C ALA A 33 7.02 -11.05 4.08
N GLY A 34 7.39 -10.46 5.22
CA GLY A 34 8.77 -10.45 5.73
C GLY A 34 9.70 -9.49 5.00
N PHE A 35 9.15 -8.48 4.31
CA PHE A 35 9.96 -7.49 3.60
C PHE A 35 10.72 -6.57 4.55
N THR A 36 11.74 -5.89 4.00
CA THR A 36 12.44 -4.78 4.65
C THR A 36 12.38 -3.54 3.76
N CYS A 37 13.25 -2.56 4.00
CA CYS A 37 13.44 -1.42 3.10
C CYS A 37 14.89 -0.87 3.16
N PRO A 38 15.30 -0.07 2.15
CA PRO A 38 16.65 0.51 2.06
C PRO A 38 17.11 1.29 3.30
N ASN A 39 16.17 1.83 4.08
CA ASN A 39 16.47 2.62 5.27
C ASN A 39 16.72 1.77 6.52
N ARG A 40 16.39 0.49 6.44
CA ARG A 40 16.54 -0.47 7.54
C ARG A 40 17.72 -1.40 7.31
N ASP A 41 17.96 -1.81 6.07
CA ASP A 41 19.02 -2.75 5.73
C ASP A 41 20.41 -2.11 5.57
N GLY A 42 20.48 -0.77 5.50
CA GLY A 42 21.74 -0.04 5.38
C GLY A 42 22.03 0.52 3.99
N THR A 43 21.22 0.20 2.97
CA THR A 43 21.49 0.59 1.58
C THR A 43 21.36 2.10 1.36
N LYS A 44 20.33 2.75 1.94
CA LYS A 44 20.14 4.22 1.89
C LYS A 44 20.16 4.89 3.26
N GLY A 45 19.93 4.13 4.33
CA GLY A 45 19.92 4.66 5.69
C GLY A 45 19.99 3.54 6.71
N ARG A 46 20.08 3.90 7.99
CA ARG A 46 20.08 2.95 9.12
C ARG A 46 18.95 3.27 10.07
N GLY A 47 18.42 2.24 10.75
CA GLY A 47 17.40 2.39 11.80
C GLY A 47 15.95 2.58 11.30
N GLY A 48 15.71 2.80 10.01
CA GLY A 48 14.39 3.08 9.45
C GLY A 48 13.95 4.54 9.61
N CYS A 49 12.78 4.89 9.06
CA CYS A 49 12.20 6.23 9.27
C CYS A 49 11.93 6.46 10.75
N THR A 50 12.07 7.70 11.23
CA THR A 50 11.99 8.03 12.67
C THR A 50 10.63 7.74 13.31
N TYR A 51 9.56 7.66 12.52
CA TYR A 51 8.19 7.35 12.95
C TYR A 51 7.81 5.87 12.73
N CYS A 52 8.65 5.08 12.09
CA CYS A 52 8.28 3.75 11.59
C CYS A 52 8.35 2.68 12.67
N ASN A 53 7.19 2.22 13.15
CA ASN A 53 7.07 1.05 14.02
C ASN A 53 5.93 0.11 13.56
N ASN A 54 6.19 -0.75 12.57
CA ASN A 54 5.18 -1.67 12.01
C ASN A 54 4.60 -2.64 13.04
N ASN A 55 5.38 -3.02 14.06
CA ASN A 55 4.90 -3.90 15.13
C ASN A 55 3.75 -3.27 15.94
N ALA A 56 3.61 -1.94 15.95
CA ALA A 56 2.55 -1.25 16.69
C ALA A 56 1.18 -1.31 16.00
N PHE A 57 1.11 -1.68 14.72
CA PHE A 57 -0.12 -1.58 13.93
C PHE A 57 -0.40 -2.78 13.01
N ASN A 58 0.44 -3.83 13.05
CA ASN A 58 0.14 -5.09 12.39
C ASN A 58 -0.97 -5.85 13.16
N PRO A 59 -2.02 -6.33 12.48
CA PRO A 59 -3.00 -7.23 13.10
C PRO A 59 -2.34 -8.49 13.66
N SER A 60 -2.90 -9.06 14.73
CA SER A 60 -2.34 -10.23 15.42
C SER A 60 -2.27 -11.52 14.58
N TYR A 61 -2.90 -11.54 13.41
CA TYR A 61 -2.78 -12.67 12.48
C TYR A 61 -1.64 -12.48 11.46
N CYS A 62 -1.08 -11.27 11.33
CA CYS A 62 0.00 -10.94 10.39
C CYS A 62 1.36 -11.19 11.03
N HIS A 63 2.00 -12.30 10.68
CA HIS A 63 3.32 -12.67 11.15
C HIS A 63 4.17 -13.20 10.00
N PRO A 64 5.41 -12.72 9.81
CA PRO A 64 6.25 -13.10 8.68
C PRO A 64 6.67 -14.58 8.72
N GLU A 65 6.65 -15.23 9.88
CA GLU A 65 6.93 -16.67 9.99
C GLU A 65 5.76 -17.55 9.48
N LYS A 66 4.55 -16.98 9.33
CA LYS A 66 3.38 -17.72 8.85
C LYS A 66 3.32 -17.72 7.32
N PRO A 67 2.93 -18.84 6.69
CA PRO A 67 2.61 -18.87 5.27
C PRO A 67 1.58 -17.79 4.89
N LEU A 68 1.77 -17.19 3.72
CA LEU A 68 0.92 -16.09 3.24
C LEU A 68 -0.55 -16.49 3.16
N GLU A 69 -0.83 -17.70 2.69
CA GLU A 69 -2.18 -18.25 2.57
C GLU A 69 -2.86 -18.38 3.94
N GLN A 70 -2.09 -18.72 4.97
CA GLN A 70 -2.59 -18.81 6.34
C GLN A 70 -2.95 -17.42 6.87
N GLN A 71 -2.08 -16.42 6.68
CA GLN A 71 -2.37 -15.03 7.09
C GLN A 71 -3.65 -14.50 6.42
N ILE A 72 -3.84 -14.78 5.12
CA ILE A 72 -5.04 -14.35 4.37
C ILE A 72 -6.30 -15.02 4.94
N LYS A 73 -6.27 -16.33 5.18
CA LYS A 73 -7.41 -17.08 5.74
C LYS A 73 -7.79 -16.58 7.13
N GLU A 74 -6.79 -16.40 8.01
CA GLU A 74 -7.00 -15.87 9.36
C GLU A 74 -7.54 -14.43 9.32
N GLY A 75 -7.02 -13.59 8.43
CA GLY A 75 -7.48 -12.22 8.25
C GLY A 75 -8.92 -12.13 7.73
N ILE A 76 -9.31 -13.00 6.79
CA ILE A 76 -10.70 -13.12 6.33
C ILE A 76 -11.60 -13.50 7.51
N ALA A 77 -11.25 -14.55 8.25
CA ALA A 77 -12.03 -15.01 9.40
C ALA A 77 -12.15 -13.91 10.47
N PHE A 78 -11.07 -13.19 10.76
CA PHE A 78 -11.05 -12.07 11.69
C PHE A 78 -12.03 -10.97 11.28
N HIS A 79 -12.01 -10.55 10.01
CA HIS A 79 -12.87 -9.48 9.51
C HIS A 79 -14.34 -9.91 9.34
N GLN A 80 -14.61 -11.20 9.08
CA GLN A 80 -15.97 -11.73 8.96
C GLN A 80 -16.78 -11.57 10.25
N VAL A 81 -16.16 -11.52 11.43
CA VAL A 81 -16.85 -11.26 12.71
C VAL A 81 -17.68 -9.96 12.64
N ARG A 82 -17.07 -8.90 12.10
CA ARG A 82 -17.69 -7.58 11.95
C ARG A 82 -18.38 -7.39 10.59
N TYR A 83 -17.84 -7.98 9.53
CA TYR A 83 -18.26 -7.76 8.14
C TYR A 83 -18.73 -9.07 7.49
N ARG A 84 -19.73 -9.71 8.10
CA ARG A 84 -20.25 -11.05 7.72
C ARG A 84 -20.70 -11.23 6.27
N ARG A 85 -20.97 -10.12 5.56
CA ARG A 85 -21.46 -10.12 4.16
C ARG A 85 -20.37 -9.75 3.14
N ALA A 86 -19.15 -9.48 3.57
CA ALA A 86 -18.06 -9.20 2.64
C ALA A 86 -17.58 -10.53 2.04
N ASN A 87 -17.63 -10.65 0.71
CA ASN A 87 -17.12 -11.83 -0.01
C ASN A 87 -15.97 -11.50 -0.97
N LYS A 88 -15.64 -10.20 -1.10
CA LYS A 88 -14.56 -9.69 -1.94
C LYS A 88 -13.46 -9.08 -1.08
N TYR A 89 -12.23 -9.46 -1.36
CA TYR A 89 -11.06 -9.09 -0.57
C TYR A 89 -9.97 -8.47 -1.44
N LEU A 90 -9.23 -7.54 -0.84
CA LEU A 90 -7.95 -7.07 -1.37
C LEU A 90 -6.86 -7.48 -0.39
N VAL A 91 -5.87 -8.23 -0.84
CA VAL A 91 -4.71 -8.55 0.01
C VAL A 91 -3.81 -7.32 0.06
N TYR A 92 -3.59 -6.81 1.27
CA TYR A 92 -2.84 -5.60 1.52
C TYR A 92 -1.46 -5.94 2.07
N PHE A 93 -0.48 -5.87 1.18
CA PHE A 93 0.94 -5.92 1.52
C PHE A 93 1.31 -4.57 2.13
N GLN A 94 1.25 -4.49 3.45
CA GLN A 94 1.38 -3.23 4.20
C GLN A 94 2.80 -3.00 4.72
N PRO A 95 3.43 -3.94 5.45
CA PRO A 95 4.65 -3.62 6.19
C PRO A 95 5.82 -3.32 5.27
N TYR A 96 6.58 -2.27 5.60
CA TYR A 96 7.83 -1.91 4.93
C TYR A 96 7.70 -1.58 3.42
N SER A 97 8.48 -2.23 2.55
CA SER A 97 8.52 -1.94 1.12
C SER A 97 8.28 -3.20 0.32
N ASN A 98 7.02 -3.40 -0.06
CA ASN A 98 6.56 -4.68 -0.61
C ASN A 98 6.93 -4.89 -2.08
N THR A 99 7.72 -3.98 -2.66
CA THR A 99 8.38 -4.14 -3.97
C THR A 99 9.90 -4.27 -3.84
N TYR A 100 10.45 -4.26 -2.61
CA TYR A 100 11.88 -4.35 -2.34
C TYR A 100 12.36 -5.80 -2.28
N ALA A 101 12.29 -6.48 -3.42
CA ALA A 101 12.85 -7.81 -3.68
C ALA A 101 13.01 -8.05 -5.20
N PRO A 102 13.72 -9.11 -5.61
CA PRO A 102 13.73 -9.55 -7.00
C PRO A 102 12.32 -9.83 -7.52
N LEU A 103 12.05 -9.53 -8.79
CA LEU A 103 10.73 -9.64 -9.40
C LEU A 103 10.13 -11.04 -9.27
N GLU A 104 10.94 -12.10 -9.42
CA GLU A 104 10.46 -13.48 -9.28
C GLU A 104 9.85 -13.76 -7.90
N ARG A 105 10.46 -13.21 -6.84
CA ARG A 105 9.90 -13.33 -5.49
C ARG A 105 8.56 -12.59 -5.36
N LEU A 106 8.43 -11.42 -5.99
CA LEU A 106 7.19 -10.66 -6.00
C LEU A 106 6.09 -11.42 -6.75
N LYS A 107 6.42 -12.02 -7.90
CA LYS A 107 5.50 -12.84 -8.71
C LYS A 107 4.92 -14.00 -7.90
N GLU A 108 5.76 -14.73 -7.18
CA GLU A 108 5.33 -15.83 -6.30
C GLU A 108 4.29 -15.34 -5.28
N LEU A 109 4.64 -14.31 -4.50
CA LEU A 109 3.81 -13.79 -3.42
C LEU A 109 2.46 -13.25 -3.92
N TYR A 110 2.49 -12.44 -4.99
CA TYR A 110 1.29 -11.82 -5.53
C TYR A 110 0.38 -12.86 -6.20
N THR A 111 0.95 -13.83 -6.90
CA THR A 111 0.18 -14.94 -7.48
C THR A 111 -0.45 -15.81 -6.40
N THR A 112 0.27 -16.12 -5.32
CA THR A 112 -0.27 -16.86 -4.17
C THR A 112 -1.45 -16.13 -3.52
N ALA A 113 -1.33 -14.81 -3.34
CA ALA A 113 -2.40 -13.98 -2.79
C ALA A 113 -3.64 -13.95 -3.70
N LEU A 114 -3.45 -13.70 -5.00
CA LEU A 114 -4.52 -13.61 -5.99
C LEU A 114 -5.27 -14.93 -6.20
N LYS A 115 -4.61 -16.07 -5.99
CA LYS A 115 -5.25 -17.41 -6.08
C LYS A 115 -6.16 -17.72 -4.89
N GLN A 116 -6.18 -16.92 -3.83
CA GLN A 116 -7.04 -17.20 -2.68
C GLN A 116 -8.52 -16.90 -2.98
N PRO A 117 -9.47 -17.73 -2.51
CA PRO A 117 -10.89 -17.52 -2.76
C PRO A 117 -11.39 -16.13 -2.34
N GLY A 118 -12.09 -15.45 -3.25
CA GLY A 118 -12.67 -14.13 -3.02
C GLY A 118 -11.67 -12.97 -3.07
N VAL A 119 -10.36 -13.22 -3.26
CA VAL A 119 -9.39 -12.15 -3.50
C VAL A 119 -9.55 -11.64 -4.92
N ILE A 120 -9.89 -10.35 -5.05
CA ILE A 120 -10.16 -9.69 -6.33
C ILE A 120 -9.02 -8.77 -6.77
N GLY A 121 -7.98 -8.66 -5.97
CA GLY A 121 -6.90 -7.71 -6.23
C GLY A 121 -5.96 -7.51 -5.04
N LEU A 122 -4.99 -6.62 -5.25
CA LEU A 122 -3.91 -6.37 -4.33
C LEU A 122 -3.80 -4.88 -4.02
N VAL A 123 -3.38 -4.58 -2.80
CA VAL A 123 -2.87 -3.27 -2.41
C VAL A 123 -1.43 -3.46 -1.99
N ILE A 124 -0.51 -2.73 -2.63
CA ILE A 124 0.93 -2.90 -2.44
C ILE A 124 1.49 -1.60 -1.86
N GLY A 125 1.73 -1.58 -0.56
CA GLY A 125 2.39 -0.49 0.14
C GLY A 125 3.90 -0.55 -0.11
N THR A 126 4.49 0.51 -0.66
CA THR A 126 5.94 0.55 -0.90
C THR A 126 6.52 1.96 -0.83
N ARG A 127 7.84 2.04 -0.84
CA ARG A 127 8.55 3.30 -0.99
C ARG A 127 8.64 3.70 -2.46
N PRO A 128 8.61 5.00 -2.78
CA PRO A 128 8.80 5.49 -4.15
C PRO A 128 10.09 5.03 -4.82
N ASP A 129 11.17 4.93 -4.05
CA ASP A 129 12.50 4.53 -4.53
C ASP A 129 12.72 3.00 -4.55
N CYS A 130 11.65 2.21 -4.39
CA CYS A 130 11.68 0.75 -4.44
C CYS A 130 10.91 0.17 -5.64
N VAL A 131 10.57 1.01 -6.63
CA VAL A 131 9.91 0.57 -7.87
C VAL A 131 10.77 0.85 -9.09
N ASP A 132 10.62 0.02 -10.11
CA ASP A 132 11.23 0.18 -11.41
C ASP A 132 10.25 -0.23 -12.52
N ARG A 133 10.64 -0.02 -13.77
CA ARG A 133 9.81 -0.32 -14.95
C ARG A 133 9.44 -1.80 -15.05
N GLU A 134 10.32 -2.70 -14.66
CA GLU A 134 10.07 -4.15 -14.77
C GLU A 134 8.99 -4.58 -13.79
N LYS A 135 9.09 -4.13 -12.54
CA LYS A 135 8.09 -4.37 -11.50
C LYS A 135 6.74 -3.74 -11.85
N LEU A 136 6.75 -2.48 -12.31
CA LEU A 136 5.52 -1.77 -12.67
C LEU A 136 4.85 -2.35 -13.91
N HIS A 137 5.63 -2.82 -14.89
CA HIS A 137 5.09 -3.53 -16.04
C HIS A 137 4.36 -4.80 -15.62
N TYR A 138 4.97 -5.64 -14.78
CA TYR A 138 4.32 -6.85 -14.25
C TYR A 138 3.03 -6.54 -13.48
N LEU A 139 3.06 -5.52 -12.62
CA LEU A 139 1.85 -5.08 -11.89
C LEU A 139 0.76 -4.57 -12.85
N GLY A 140 1.15 -3.87 -13.91
CA GLY A 140 0.24 -3.41 -14.96
C GLY A 140 -0.42 -4.58 -15.71
N GLU A 141 0.33 -5.65 -15.99
CA GLU A 141 -0.23 -6.88 -16.57
C GLU A 141 -1.26 -7.51 -15.64
N LEU A 142 -0.98 -7.59 -14.33
CA LEU A 142 -1.97 -8.08 -13.35
C LEU A 142 -3.21 -7.18 -13.26
N ALA A 143 -3.04 -5.87 -13.43
CA ALA A 143 -4.12 -4.88 -13.34
C ALA A 143 -5.17 -5.00 -14.46
N LYS A 144 -4.87 -5.72 -15.54
CA LYS A 144 -5.84 -6.01 -16.61
C LYS A 144 -6.96 -6.94 -16.15
N GLU A 145 -6.68 -7.80 -15.17
CA GLU A 145 -7.62 -8.83 -14.69
C GLU A 145 -8.03 -8.63 -13.21
N HIS A 146 -7.21 -7.90 -12.44
CA HIS A 146 -7.38 -7.74 -11.00
C HIS A 146 -7.33 -6.26 -10.60
N TYR A 147 -7.94 -5.93 -9.45
CA TYR A 147 -7.83 -4.58 -8.91
C TYR A 147 -6.46 -4.39 -8.22
N ILE A 148 -5.48 -3.83 -8.95
CA ILE A 148 -4.14 -3.59 -8.43
C ILE A 148 -3.97 -2.12 -8.06
N THR A 149 -3.64 -1.86 -6.80
CA THR A 149 -3.26 -0.52 -6.31
C THR A 149 -1.85 -0.55 -5.74
N ILE A 150 -1.03 0.41 -6.13
CA ILE A 150 0.24 0.70 -5.46
C ILE A 150 0.07 1.93 -4.56
N GLU A 151 0.46 1.82 -3.30
CA GLU A 151 0.39 2.89 -2.32
C GLU A 151 1.80 3.33 -1.91
N TYR A 152 2.12 4.60 -2.09
CA TYR A 152 3.44 5.15 -1.81
C TYR A 152 3.47 5.93 -0.50
N GLY A 153 4.42 5.60 0.37
CA GLY A 153 4.74 6.43 1.54
C GLY A 153 5.50 7.70 1.15
N LEU A 154 4.81 8.78 0.81
CA LEU A 154 5.43 10.08 0.53
C LEU A 154 5.82 10.76 1.84
N GLU A 155 4.86 10.80 2.76
CA GLU A 155 4.89 11.47 4.07
C GLU A 155 4.91 12.99 4.01
N SER A 156 5.80 13.59 3.21
CA SER A 156 5.91 15.03 3.02
C SER A 156 6.33 15.36 1.58
N ILE A 157 6.06 16.59 1.14
CA ILE A 157 6.54 17.12 -0.14
C ILE A 157 7.82 17.96 0.02
N TYR A 158 8.27 18.17 1.26
CA TYR A 158 9.45 18.97 1.57
C TYR A 158 10.64 18.06 1.85
N ASP A 159 11.66 18.13 1.00
CA ASP A 159 12.87 17.29 1.15
C ASP A 159 13.54 17.49 2.51
N THR A 160 13.55 18.71 3.05
CA THR A 160 14.07 19.00 4.39
C THR A 160 13.32 18.27 5.51
N THR A 161 12.02 18.05 5.37
CA THR A 161 11.23 17.21 6.28
C THR A 161 11.57 15.73 6.08
N LEU A 162 11.65 15.28 4.82
CA LEU A 162 11.97 13.89 4.47
C LEU A 162 13.34 13.46 4.99
N GLU A 163 14.35 14.32 4.88
CA GLU A 163 15.68 14.12 5.47
C GLU A 163 15.60 14.01 6.99
N ARG A 164 14.91 14.94 7.64
CA ARG A 164 14.79 14.99 9.11
C ARG A 164 14.14 13.73 9.69
N ILE A 165 13.15 13.16 9.01
CA ILE A 165 12.49 11.93 9.45
C ILE A 165 13.20 10.65 8.97
N ASN A 166 14.40 10.78 8.42
CA ASN A 166 15.19 9.68 7.87
C ASN A 166 14.40 8.89 6.81
N ARG A 167 13.66 9.57 5.92
CA ARG A 167 12.92 8.95 4.83
C ARG A 167 13.84 8.57 3.66
N GLN A 168 14.92 9.30 3.42
CA GLN A 168 16.00 8.96 2.46
C GLN A 168 15.53 8.73 1.01
N HIS A 169 14.39 9.30 0.62
CA HIS A 169 14.03 9.51 -0.78
C HIS A 169 13.54 10.96 -0.92
N THR A 170 13.63 11.54 -2.11
CA THR A 170 13.20 12.92 -2.38
C THR A 170 11.75 12.99 -2.82
N TYR A 171 11.14 14.16 -2.72
CA TYR A 171 9.83 14.42 -3.30
C TYR A 171 9.81 14.15 -4.81
N GLU A 172 10.91 14.44 -5.52
CA GLU A 172 11.00 14.14 -6.95
C GLU A 172 10.95 12.63 -7.24
N GLU A 173 11.63 11.79 -6.45
CA GLU A 173 11.51 10.32 -6.56
C GLU A 173 10.04 9.87 -6.37
N SER A 174 9.29 10.53 -5.50
CA SER A 174 7.84 10.31 -5.32
C SER A 174 7.03 10.65 -6.56
N VAL A 175 7.25 11.85 -7.11
CA VAL A 175 6.55 12.31 -8.31
C VAL A 175 6.80 11.36 -9.48
N GLN A 176 8.05 10.92 -9.67
CA GLN A 176 8.42 10.00 -10.75
C GLN A 176 7.78 8.62 -10.57
N ALA A 177 7.82 8.05 -9.36
CA ALA A 177 7.19 6.76 -9.09
C ALA A 177 5.67 6.77 -9.34
N ILE A 178 4.99 7.86 -8.95
CA ILE A 178 3.56 8.05 -9.17
C ILE A 178 3.25 8.15 -10.67
N ARG A 179 3.98 9.00 -11.40
CA ARG A 179 3.79 9.18 -12.86
C ARG A 179 4.01 7.87 -13.61
N LEU A 180 5.13 7.20 -13.32
CA LEU A 180 5.47 5.94 -13.97
C LEU A 180 4.43 4.85 -13.68
N SER A 181 3.94 4.76 -12.45
CA SER A 181 2.86 3.81 -12.11
C SER A 181 1.57 4.08 -12.89
N LYS A 182 1.26 5.36 -13.13
CA LYS A 182 0.10 5.75 -13.95
C LYS A 182 0.28 5.39 -15.42
N GLU A 183 1.48 5.49 -15.97
CA GLU A 183 1.77 5.05 -17.34
C GLU A 183 1.48 3.55 -17.54
N TYR A 184 1.67 2.73 -16.51
CA TYR A 184 1.34 1.30 -16.52
C TYR A 184 -0.12 0.98 -16.13
N GLY A 185 -0.99 1.99 -16.03
CA GLY A 185 -2.42 1.79 -15.79
C GLY A 185 -2.81 1.46 -14.34
N LEU A 186 -1.92 1.69 -13.38
CA LEU A 186 -2.17 1.32 -11.98
C LEU A 186 -3.08 2.34 -11.25
N HIS A 187 -3.88 1.83 -10.30
CA HIS A 187 -4.41 2.67 -9.24
C HIS A 187 -3.25 3.08 -8.31
N VAL A 188 -3.17 4.36 -7.96
CA VAL A 188 -2.07 4.89 -7.15
C VAL A 188 -2.65 5.60 -5.94
N GLY A 189 -2.13 5.28 -4.77
CA GLY A 189 -2.36 6.01 -3.52
C GLY A 189 -1.07 6.63 -3.02
N ALA A 190 -1.19 7.74 -2.29
CA ALA A 190 -0.08 8.38 -1.60
C ALA A 190 -0.46 8.55 -0.13
N HIS A 191 0.47 8.26 0.77
CA HIS A 191 0.32 8.46 2.22
C HIS A 191 1.10 9.72 2.62
N PHE A 192 0.48 10.53 3.47
CA PHE A 192 1.02 11.80 3.96
C PHE A 192 0.87 11.85 5.48
N ILE A 193 1.83 12.49 6.15
CA ILE A 193 1.77 12.79 7.57
C ILE A 193 1.80 14.32 7.69
N PHE A 194 0.74 14.87 8.26
CA PHE A 194 0.65 16.30 8.52
C PHE A 194 1.22 16.61 9.91
N GLY A 195 2.11 17.60 9.98
CA GLY A 195 2.62 18.10 11.26
C GLY A 195 3.84 17.32 11.75
N LEU A 196 4.69 16.89 10.81
CA LEU A 196 5.97 16.29 11.16
C LEU A 196 6.87 17.31 11.88
N PRO A 197 7.84 16.84 12.71
CA PRO A 197 8.72 17.75 13.44
C PRO A 197 9.38 18.77 12.50
N GLY A 198 9.20 20.06 12.79
CA GLY A 198 9.73 21.16 11.98
C GLY A 198 8.79 21.70 10.89
N GLU A 199 7.65 21.06 10.62
CA GLU A 199 6.65 21.60 9.71
C GLU A 199 5.82 22.72 10.37
N SER A 200 5.61 23.81 9.63
CA SER A 200 4.75 24.91 10.06
C SER A 200 3.30 24.68 9.63
N ARG A 201 2.36 25.48 10.16
CA ARG A 201 0.97 25.47 9.66
C ARG A 201 0.88 25.82 8.17
N GLU A 202 1.71 26.74 7.71
CA GLU A 202 1.74 27.14 6.30
C GLU A 202 2.20 25.99 5.40
N MET A 203 3.16 25.17 5.87
CA MET A 203 3.59 23.98 5.13
C MET A 203 2.49 22.91 4.98
N MET A 204 1.46 22.96 5.83
CA MET A 204 0.35 22.00 5.87
C MET A 204 -0.92 22.46 5.16
N MET A 205 -1.03 23.73 4.76
CA MET A 205 -2.23 24.30 4.11
C MET A 205 -2.07 24.40 2.60
#